data_AF-A0A2I0B2C4-F1
#
_entry.id   AF-A0A2I0B2C4-F1
#
_cell.length_a   1.000
_cell.length_b   1.000
_cell.length_c   1.000
_cell.angle_alpha   90.00
_cell.angle_beta   90.00
_cell.angle_gamma   90.00
#
_symmetry.space_group_name_H-M   'P 1'
#
loop_
_entity.id
_entity.type
_entity.pdbx_description
1 polymer ?
#
loop_
_entity_poly.entity_id
_entity_poly.type
_entity_poly.pdbx_seq_one_letter_code
_entity_poly.pdbx_strand_id
1 'polypeptide(L)'
;MICNKCQHREEIEYDIEGEFSKLASFIGMNKNMFHDRAVPEWVSPPYPLCPTCGAAAGGKLRPELPGEMEKTNWLFLLLGQMLGHCTMPFLKYFCRMNGHHRSGAYNRLLFQTYMELCCQLDPLFRLI
;
A
#
# COMPACT_ATOMS: atom_id res chain seq x y z
N MET A 1 2.39 -8.56 -10.42
CA MET A 1 1.20 -9.00 -9.65
C MET A 1 0.91 -10.47 -9.90
N ILE A 2 0.25 -11.15 -8.97
CA ILE A 2 -0.11 -12.58 -9.12
C ILE A 2 -1.58 -12.83 -8.81
N CYS A 3 -2.24 -13.64 -9.63
CA CYS A 3 -3.61 -14.07 -9.39
C CYS A 3 -3.69 -15.08 -8.25
N ASN A 4 -4.61 -14.85 -7.32
CA ASN A 4 -4.87 -15.75 -6.19
C ASN A 4 -5.53 -17.09 -6.56
N LYS A 5 -5.97 -17.29 -7.81
CA LYS A 5 -6.61 -18.53 -8.28
C LYS A 5 -5.78 -19.30 -9.29
N CYS A 6 -5.49 -18.69 -10.44
CA CYS A 6 -4.84 -19.38 -11.57
C CYS A 6 -3.32 -19.16 -11.62
N GLN A 7 -2.73 -18.43 -10.65
CA GLN A 7 -1.31 -18.06 -10.62
C GLN A 7 -0.81 -17.26 -11.84
N HIS A 8 -1.72 -16.74 -12.67
CA HIS A 8 -1.39 -15.80 -13.74
C HIS A 8 -0.61 -14.60 -13.18
N ARG A 9 0.46 -14.22 -13.87
CA ARG A 9 1.31 -13.08 -13.51
C ARG A 9 1.03 -11.95 -14.48
N GLU A 10 0.75 -10.79 -13.92
CA GLU A 10 0.49 -9.56 -14.67
C GLU A 10 1.48 -8.49 -14.26
N GLU A 11 2.08 -7.82 -15.23
CA GLU A 11 2.90 -6.63 -15.01
C GLU A 11 1.98 -5.41 -14.89
N ILE A 12 2.25 -4.55 -13.91
CA ILE A 12 1.52 -3.29 -13.72
C ILE A 12 2.56 -2.19 -13.66
N GLU A 13 2.30 -1.11 -14.39
CA GLU A 13 3.10 0.10 -14.41
C GLU A 13 2.29 1.27 -13.84
N TYR A 14 2.98 2.22 -13.22
CA TYR A 14 2.37 3.43 -12.69
C TYR A 14 3.06 4.66 -13.27
N ASP A 15 2.27 5.66 -13.62
CA ASP A 15 2.76 7.03 -13.72
C ASP A 15 3.01 7.53 -12.28
N ILE A 16 4.29 7.65 -11.91
CA ILE A 16 4.68 8.00 -10.54
C ILE A 16 4.09 9.34 -10.12
N GLU A 17 4.17 10.35 -10.98
CA GLU A 17 3.72 11.71 -10.67
C GLU A 17 2.20 11.76 -10.56
N GLY A 18 1.50 11.17 -11.52
CA GLY A 18 0.04 11.12 -11.54
C GLY A 18 -0.55 10.35 -10.36
N GLU A 19 -0.03 9.15 -10.06
CA GLU A 19 -0.53 8.32 -8.97
C GLU A 19 -0.20 8.91 -7.59
N PHE A 20 1.02 9.45 -7.41
CA PHE A 20 1.37 10.11 -6.16
C PHE A 20 0.54 11.38 -5.94
N SER A 21 0.34 12.21 -6.97
CA SER A 21 -0.47 13.43 -6.86
C SER A 21 -1.91 13.13 -6.43
N LYS A 22 -2.53 12.08 -6.99
CA LYS A 22 -3.87 11.62 -6.57
C LYS A 22 -3.89 11.19 -5.10
N LEU A 23 -2.91 10.39 -4.68
CA LEU A 23 -2.81 9.92 -3.30
C LEU A 23 -2.57 11.07 -2.32
N ALA A 24 -1.63 11.96 -2.64
CA ALA A 24 -1.29 13.10 -1.79
C ALA A 24 -2.45 14.07 -1.64
N SER A 25 -3.17 14.36 -2.73
CA SER A 25 -4.38 15.17 -2.70
C SER A 25 -5.47 14.54 -1.83
N PHE A 26 -5.73 13.23 -1.99
CA PHE A 26 -6.68 12.50 -1.15
C PHE A 26 -6.32 12.58 0.33
N ILE A 27 -5.05 12.39 0.68
CA ILE A 27 -4.61 12.49 2.07
C ILE A 27 -4.79 13.91 2.59
N GLY A 28 -4.28 14.93 1.88
CA GLY A 28 -4.36 16.31 2.33
C GLY A 28 -5.80 16.79 2.58
N MET A 29 -6.75 16.36 1.75
CA MET A 29 -8.16 16.68 1.94
C MET A 29 -8.82 16.01 3.15
N ASN A 30 -8.31 14.85 3.60
CA ASN A 30 -9.01 13.99 4.57
C ASN A 30 -8.21 13.64 5.83
N LYS A 31 -6.92 14.02 5.92
CA LYS A 31 -5.98 13.62 6.98
C LYS A 31 -6.51 13.83 8.39
N ASN A 32 -7.18 14.96 8.63
CA ASN A 32 -7.76 15.30 9.93
C ASN A 32 -8.87 14.33 10.39
N MET A 33 -9.50 13.63 9.45
CA MET A 33 -10.56 12.64 9.73
C MET A 33 -10.00 11.24 9.99
N PHE A 34 -8.73 10.98 9.68
CA PHE A 34 -8.16 9.64 9.76
C PHE A 34 -7.82 9.23 11.20
N HIS A 35 -7.66 10.18 12.13
CA HIS A 35 -7.36 9.92 13.55
C HIS A 35 -6.19 8.93 13.74
N ASP A 36 -5.12 9.11 12.97
CA ASP A 36 -3.93 8.24 12.93
C ASP A 36 -4.21 6.78 12.55
N ARG A 37 -5.26 6.55 11.75
CA ARG A 37 -5.68 5.21 11.32
C ARG A 37 -5.91 5.18 9.82
N ALA A 38 -5.55 4.05 9.23
CA ALA A 38 -5.79 3.81 7.81
C ALA A 38 -7.30 3.73 7.57
N VAL A 39 -7.77 4.36 6.50
CA VAL A 39 -9.15 4.28 6.04
C VAL A 39 -9.50 2.84 5.65
N PRO A 40 -10.79 2.43 5.68
CA PRO A 40 -11.21 1.07 5.34
C PRO A 40 -10.69 0.58 4.00
N GLU A 41 -10.62 1.45 3.00
CA GLU A 41 -10.14 1.18 1.64
C GLU A 41 -8.65 0.83 1.63
N TRP A 42 -7.85 1.38 2.55
CA TRP A 42 -6.44 1.01 2.67
C TRP A 42 -6.25 -0.30 3.42
N VAL A 43 -7.12 -0.59 4.41
CA VAL A 43 -7.07 -1.84 5.17
C VAL A 43 -7.50 -3.02 4.29
N SER A 44 -8.48 -2.81 3.40
CA SER A 44 -8.94 -3.79 2.42
C SER A 44 -8.91 -3.18 1.02
N PRO A 45 -7.71 -3.05 0.41
CA PRO A 45 -7.55 -2.45 -0.90
C PRO A 45 -8.31 -3.23 -1.97
N PRO A 46 -8.88 -2.54 -2.97
CA PRO A 46 -9.54 -3.20 -4.07
C PRO A 46 -8.54 -4.06 -4.85
N TYR A 47 -8.98 -5.26 -5.21
CA TYR A 47 -8.18 -6.18 -5.99
C TYR A 47 -8.59 -6.08 -7.46
N PRO A 48 -7.67 -5.73 -8.39
CA PRO A 48 -7.96 -5.82 -9.81
C PRO A 48 -8.37 -7.24 -10.18
N LEU A 49 -9.32 -7.38 -11.10
CA LEU A 49 -9.71 -8.70 -11.62
C LEU A 49 -8.58 -9.28 -12.47
N CYS A 50 -8.38 -10.59 -12.37
CA CYS A 50 -7.44 -11.29 -13.23
C CYS A 50 -7.96 -11.31 -14.67
N PRO A 51 -7.14 -10.98 -15.69
CA PRO A 51 -7.59 -10.97 -17.08
C PRO A 51 -7.95 -12.37 -17.60
N THR A 52 -7.41 -13.43 -16.99
CA THR A 52 -7.62 -14.81 -17.47
C THR A 52 -8.83 -15.49 -16.84
N CYS A 53 -9.00 -15.36 -15.51
CA CYS A 53 -10.05 -16.05 -14.77
C CYS A 53 -10.90 -15.13 -13.90
N GLY A 54 -10.70 -13.81 -13.96
CA GLY A 54 -11.44 -12.83 -13.17
C GLY A 54 -12.93 -12.88 -13.45
N ALA A 55 -13.32 -12.86 -14.73
CA ALA A 55 -14.73 -12.93 -15.13
C ALA A 55 -15.38 -14.29 -14.83
N ALA A 56 -14.70 -15.40 -15.13
CA ALA A 56 -15.26 -16.74 -15.01
C ALA A 56 -15.23 -17.30 -13.57
N ALA A 57 -14.20 -16.96 -12.80
CA ALA A 57 -13.92 -17.59 -11.51
C ALA A 57 -13.70 -16.56 -10.38
N GLY A 58 -13.83 -15.26 -10.63
CA GLY A 58 -13.58 -14.23 -9.60
C GLY A 58 -12.12 -14.17 -9.15
N GLY A 59 -11.17 -14.55 -10.01
CA GLY A 59 -9.74 -14.42 -9.74
C GLY A 59 -9.34 -12.96 -9.56
N LYS A 60 -8.50 -12.69 -8.57
CA LYS A 60 -8.07 -11.35 -8.16
C LYS A 60 -6.55 -11.25 -8.16
N LEU A 61 -6.02 -10.15 -8.69
CA LEU A 61 -4.59 -9.85 -8.67
C LEU A 61 -4.22 -9.25 -7.32
N ARG A 62 -3.09 -9.70 -6.76
CA ARG A 62 -2.48 -9.15 -5.54
C ARG A 62 -0.98 -8.93 -5.76
N PRO A 63 -0.33 -8.05 -4.99
CA PRO A 63 1.12 -7.94 -5.01
C PRO A 63 1.75 -9.25 -4.54
N GLU A 64 2.89 -9.58 -5.14
CA GLU A 64 3.74 -10.65 -4.66
C GLU A 64 4.71 -10.05 -3.64
N LEU A 65 4.53 -10.42 -2.37
CA LEU A 65 5.46 -9.99 -1.33
C LEU A 65 6.66 -10.93 -1.33
N PRO A 66 7.89 -10.41 -1.31
CA PRO A 66 9.09 -11.23 -1.27
C PRO A 66 9.19 -12.00 0.06
N GLY A 67 9.96 -13.08 0.09
CA GLY A 67 10.28 -13.75 1.37
C GLY A 67 11.12 -12.88 2.32
N GLU A 68 11.94 -11.99 1.75
CA GLU A 68 12.81 -11.06 2.48
C GLU A 68 12.18 -9.66 2.49
N MET A 69 11.84 -9.13 3.67
CA MET A 69 11.14 -7.85 3.80
C MET A 69 11.94 -6.65 3.25
N GLU A 70 13.27 -6.74 3.24
CA GLU A 70 14.20 -5.77 2.66
C GLU A 70 14.00 -5.58 1.16
N LYS A 71 13.56 -6.62 0.45
CA LYS A 71 13.35 -6.61 -1.00
C LYS A 71 11.96 -6.09 -1.41
N THR A 72 11.16 -5.63 -0.44
CA THR A 72 9.80 -5.15 -0.71
C THR A 72 9.85 -3.86 -1.52
N ASN A 73 9.17 -3.83 -2.66
CA ASN A 73 8.98 -2.61 -3.42
C ASN A 73 7.90 -1.73 -2.78
N TRP A 74 8.28 -0.99 -1.74
CA TRP A 74 7.38 -0.14 -0.96
C TRP A 74 6.75 0.98 -1.80
N LEU A 75 7.50 1.56 -2.74
CA LEU A 75 7.01 2.60 -3.63
C LEU A 75 5.88 2.08 -4.53
N PHE A 76 6.06 0.91 -5.13
CA PHE A 76 5.02 0.27 -5.94
C PHE A 76 3.74 0.02 -5.13
N LEU A 77 3.88 -0.47 -3.89
CA LEU A 77 2.74 -0.70 -3.01
C LEU A 77 2.06 0.62 -2.59
N LEU A 78 2.82 1.69 -2.39
CA LEU A 78 2.27 3.02 -2.09
C LEU A 78 1.43 3.55 -3.24
N LEU A 79 2.02 3.62 -4.44
CA LEU A 79 1.37 4.19 -5.63
C LEU A 79 0.11 3.43 -6.02
N GLY A 80 0.13 2.10 -5.89
CA GLY A 80 -1.06 1.26 -6.10
C GLY A 80 -2.07 1.27 -4.95
N GLN A 81 -1.81 1.97 -3.85
CA GLN A 81 -2.59 1.91 -2.60
C GLN A 81 -2.77 0.47 -2.06
N MET A 82 -1.73 -0.34 -2.22
CA MET A 82 -1.70 -1.78 -1.98
C MET A 82 -0.99 -2.19 -0.68
N LEU A 83 -0.59 -1.22 0.16
CA LEU A 83 0.07 -1.50 1.44
C LEU A 83 -0.80 -2.34 2.39
N GLY A 84 -2.13 -2.34 2.22
CA GLY A 84 -3.06 -3.22 2.94
C GLY A 84 -2.88 -4.73 2.65
N HIS A 85 -2.15 -5.10 1.60
CA HIS A 85 -1.77 -6.50 1.38
C HIS A 85 -0.57 -6.93 2.23
N CYS A 86 0.18 -5.97 2.81
CA CYS A 86 1.27 -6.29 3.72
C CYS A 86 0.73 -6.93 5.00
N THR A 87 1.41 -7.98 5.44
CA THR A 87 1.13 -8.59 6.74
C THR A 87 1.66 -7.72 7.88
N MET A 88 1.17 -7.96 9.10
CA MET A 88 1.63 -7.23 10.29
C MET A 88 3.16 -7.26 10.48
N PRO A 89 3.89 -8.38 10.23
CA PRO A 89 5.34 -8.39 10.27
C PRO A 89 6.02 -7.41 9.30
N PHE A 90 5.52 -7.28 8.06
CA PHE A 90 6.06 -6.33 7.07
C PHE A 90 5.89 -4.89 7.55
N LEU A 91 4.71 -4.52 8.04
CA LEU A 91 4.46 -3.17 8.56
C LEU A 91 5.34 -2.86 9.79
N LYS A 92 5.48 -3.81 10.72
CA LYS A 92 6.36 -3.67 11.88
C LYS A 92 7.83 -3.53 11.48
N TYR A 93 8.26 -4.26 10.46
CA TYR A 93 9.60 -4.16 9.91
C TYR A 93 9.84 -2.77 9.31
N PHE A 94 8.94 -2.29 8.44
CA PHE A 94 9.03 -0.96 7.85
C PHE A 94 9.10 0.13 8.93
N CYS A 95 8.20 0.07 9.92
CA CYS A 95 8.20 1.03 11.02
C CYS A 95 9.54 1.00 11.78
N ARG A 96 10.11 -0.19 12.05
CA ARG A 96 11.42 -0.33 12.70
C ARG A 96 12.52 0.40 11.92
N MET A 97 12.58 0.17 10.62
CA MET A 97 13.64 0.69 9.76
C MET A 97 13.59 2.21 9.62
N ASN A 98 12.41 2.80 9.83
CA ASN A 98 12.18 4.25 9.75
C ASN A 98 12.03 4.93 11.13
N GLY A 99 12.46 4.27 12.21
CA GLY A 99 12.46 4.87 13.55
C GLY A 99 11.09 5.03 14.20
N HIS A 100 10.06 4.37 13.67
CA HIS A 100 8.68 4.43 14.16
C HIS A 100 8.37 3.35 15.20
N HIS A 101 7.46 3.66 16.13
CA HIS A 101 6.97 2.68 17.11
C HIS A 101 6.27 1.50 16.42
N ARG A 102 6.46 0.29 16.97
CA ARG A 102 5.95 -0.98 16.41
C ARG A 102 4.75 -1.54 17.18
N SER A 103 4.43 -0.91 18.30
CA SER A 103 3.32 -1.25 19.19
C SER A 103 2.08 -0.46 18.76
N GLY A 104 1.40 -0.97 17.75
CA GLY A 104 0.15 -0.40 17.24
C GLY A 104 -0.76 -1.49 16.69
N ALA A 105 -2.05 -1.17 16.56
CA ALA A 105 -2.98 -1.98 15.79
C ALA A 105 -2.61 -1.92 14.30
N TYR A 106 -3.05 -2.90 13.51
CA TYR A 106 -2.74 -3.01 12.09
C TYR A 106 -3.00 -1.71 11.31
N ASN A 107 -4.18 -1.12 11.47
CA ASN A 107 -4.56 0.12 10.78
C ASN A 107 -3.72 1.35 11.18
N ARG A 108 -3.16 1.37 12.39
CA ARG A 108 -2.24 2.45 12.82
C ARG A 108 -0.88 2.30 12.16
N LEU A 109 -0.31 1.10 12.16
CA LEU A 109 0.97 0.85 11.49
C LEU A 109 0.86 1.05 9.98
N LEU A 110 -0.26 0.66 9.40
CA LEU A 110 -0.54 0.89 7.98
C LEU A 110 -0.58 2.37 7.64
N PHE A 111 -1.34 3.17 8.41
CA PHE A 111 -1.37 4.63 8.22
C PHE A 111 0.01 5.26 8.35
N GLN A 112 0.77 4.89 9.39
CA GLN A 112 2.12 5.39 9.59
C GLN A 112 3.05 5.04 8.43
N THR A 113 2.90 3.84 7.86
CA THR A 113 3.64 3.41 6.67
C THR A 113 3.28 4.27 5.45
N TYR A 114 2.00 4.56 5.20
CA TYR A 114 1.58 5.49 4.14
C TYR A 114 2.19 6.88 4.32
N MET A 115 2.07 7.46 5.52
CA MET A 115 2.55 8.82 5.80
C MET A 115 4.08 8.93 5.63
N GLU A 116 4.82 7.97 6.18
CA GLU A 116 6.27 7.94 6.09
C GLU A 116 6.74 7.80 4.64
N LEU A 117 6.14 6.90 3.86
CA LEU A 117 6.47 6.74 2.45
C LEU A 117 6.16 7.99 1.62
N CYS A 118 5.04 8.67 1.90
CA CYS A 118 4.74 9.95 1.25
C CYS A 118 5.80 11.01 1.58
N CYS A 119 6.25 11.09 2.84
CA CYS A 119 7.33 12.01 3.25
C CYS A 119 8.69 11.66 2.61
N GLN A 120 8.96 10.37 2.35
CA GLN A 120 10.20 9.94 1.69
C GLN A 120 10.19 10.31 0.20
N LEU A 121 9.03 10.23 -0.45
CA LEU A 121 8.88 10.57 -1.87
C LEU A 121 8.84 12.09 -2.09
N ASP A 122 8.16 12.82 -1.21
CA ASP A 122 8.15 14.28 -1.17
C ASP A 122 8.29 14.79 0.27
N PRO A 123 9.47 15.33 0.66
CA PRO A 123 9.68 15.89 1.98
C PRO A 123 8.72 17.04 2.35
N LEU A 124 8.17 17.76 1.37
CA LEU A 124 7.20 18.83 1.59
C LEU A 124 5.81 18.30 1.96
N PHE A 125 5.56 17.00 1.76
CA PHE A 125 4.30 16.34 2.15
C PHE A 125 3.96 16.53 3.63
N ARG A 126 4.95 16.74 4.50
CA ARG A 126 4.73 17.01 5.94
C ARG A 126 3.92 18.28 6.22
N LEU A 127 3.90 19.20 5.26
CA LEU A 127 3.19 20.48 5.34
C LEU A 127 1.73 20.38 4.87
N ILE A 128 1.35 19.24 4.31
CA ILE A 128 0.00 18.90 3.84
C ILE A 128 -0.78 18.22 4.99
#